data_AF-A0A816D4J6-F1
#
_entry.id   AF-A0A816D4J6-F1
#
_cell.length_a   1.000
_cell.length_b   1.000
_cell.length_c   1.000
_cell.angle_alpha   90.00
_cell.angle_beta   90.00
_cell.angle_gamma   90.00
#
_symmetry.space_group_name_H-M   'P 1'
#
loop_
_entity.id
_entity.type
_entity.pdbx_description
1 polymer ?
#
loop_
_entity_poly.entity_id
_entity_poly.type
_entity_poly.pdbx_seq_one_letter_code
_entity_poly.pdbx_strand_id
1 'polypeptide(L)'
;MRYPFATSPARFKAAVTLGINLTKDRFVQACMSMRKLGSGHSLTFWSSDEVRQQIETLKNKTLHINHKRRKGDGRITLIDILRWVYDNTEKATWGGLHYWATQSLSFQRKVSAFQSIDWNNNQQQFSVKLMKDSAMGCLEPQVIELKLMYGAAKTLQTLLEIHDLRYQHTSYQVCNDIRDAVLNRLKVYGGTKQRLSQLLDGEQQRELEQELEEERQIELSPPVNPCKPILHEEIKRLCDMDDVAMNLKQYPHIFRHLPYALTGTTLFSDCQTDSWQKNLWVLTEFQRVISTQGKSLNPFLRPLRWILIYRNQELILLSPFEANWVMGRLSELHRKGKLMNPVSTTLRLLLPRMRRNQSISINTPTFTVSPLVGLLRHTVEFVTSNDCLVQLFIFNDTLYFESIDEQTAYCQCLSLCPKPRSEQEEKAFEQGWIGTDEFVCEHLHRIHLNMNNVRFRKNLLKFVKQLIKTRNNMHAPIFSDVGNIVFNARKPL
;
A
#
# COMPACT_ATOMS: atom_id res chain seq x y z
N MET A 1 -6.74 -33.61 -6.79
CA MET A 1 -7.93 -32.78 -7.14
C MET A 1 -7.52 -31.32 -7.11
N ARG A 2 -7.56 -30.63 -8.26
CA ARG A 2 -7.20 -29.20 -8.37
C ARG A 2 -8.33 -28.36 -7.74
N TYR A 3 -7.98 -27.52 -6.77
CA TYR A 3 -8.91 -26.56 -6.15
C TYR A 3 -9.61 -25.70 -7.22
N PRO A 4 -10.92 -25.45 -7.12
CA PRO A 4 -11.57 -24.42 -7.91
C PRO A 4 -11.08 -23.08 -7.37
N PHE A 5 -10.11 -22.49 -8.07
CA PHE A 5 -9.71 -21.10 -7.84
C PHE A 5 -10.97 -20.23 -7.79
N ALA A 6 -11.08 -19.42 -6.73
CA ALA A 6 -12.18 -18.51 -6.47
C ALA A 6 -12.68 -17.87 -7.77
N THR A 7 -13.86 -18.28 -8.21
CA THR A 7 -14.50 -17.68 -9.37
C THR A 7 -15.00 -16.31 -8.96
N SER A 8 -14.38 -15.27 -9.51
CA SER A 8 -14.87 -13.89 -9.39
C SER A 8 -16.37 -13.83 -9.73
N PRO A 9 -17.17 -12.97 -9.08
CA PRO A 9 -18.61 -12.87 -9.31
C PRO A 9 -18.96 -12.66 -10.79
N ALA A 10 -20.10 -13.19 -11.24
CA ALA A 10 -20.57 -12.99 -12.60
C ALA A 10 -20.68 -11.48 -12.93
N ARG A 11 -20.18 -11.07 -14.11
CA ARG A 11 -20.16 -9.67 -14.60
C ARG A 11 -19.18 -8.72 -13.91
N PHE A 12 -18.06 -9.21 -13.40
CA PHE A 12 -16.97 -8.37 -12.89
C PHE A 12 -16.31 -7.52 -14.00
N LYS A 13 -15.94 -6.27 -13.65
CA LYS A 13 -15.22 -5.33 -14.52
C LYS A 13 -13.88 -4.98 -13.88
N ALA A 14 -12.78 -5.37 -14.51
CA ALA A 14 -11.44 -5.04 -14.03
C ALA A 14 -10.93 -3.73 -14.66
N ALA A 15 -10.12 -2.98 -13.92
CA ALA A 15 -9.44 -1.80 -14.44
C ALA A 15 -8.00 -2.16 -14.82
N VAL A 16 -7.61 -1.85 -16.06
CA VAL A 16 -6.24 -1.98 -16.57
C VAL A 16 -5.64 -0.58 -16.63
N THR A 17 -4.61 -0.34 -15.82
CA THR A 17 -3.89 0.93 -15.80
C THR A 17 -2.82 0.97 -16.88
N LEU A 18 -2.87 1.99 -17.73
CA LEU A 18 -1.92 2.24 -18.81
C LEU A 18 -0.77 3.09 -18.27
N GLY A 19 0.41 2.49 -18.10
CA GLY A 19 1.64 3.19 -17.74
C GLY A 19 2.42 3.69 -18.95
N ILE A 20 3.34 4.64 -18.77
CA ILE A 20 4.24 5.10 -19.82
C ILE A 20 5.07 3.93 -20.40
N ASN A 21 5.39 3.99 -21.69
CA ASN A 21 6.19 2.97 -22.39
C ASN A 21 5.65 1.53 -22.31
N LEU A 22 4.33 1.36 -22.10
CA LEU A 22 3.71 0.04 -22.04
C LEU A 22 3.82 -0.67 -23.40
N THR A 23 4.47 -1.83 -23.41
CA THR A 23 4.66 -2.68 -24.59
C THR A 23 3.53 -3.71 -24.72
N LYS A 24 3.40 -4.29 -25.92
CA LYS A 24 2.37 -5.26 -26.29
C LYS A 24 2.33 -6.44 -25.34
N ASP A 25 3.49 -7.03 -25.02
CA ASP A 25 3.53 -8.23 -24.20
C ASP A 25 3.09 -7.95 -22.76
N ARG A 26 3.54 -6.82 -22.16
CA ARG A 26 3.10 -6.39 -20.83
C ARG A 26 1.61 -6.05 -20.79
N PHE A 27 1.11 -5.37 -21.82
CA PHE A 27 -0.32 -5.04 -21.94
C PHE A 27 -1.17 -6.31 -22.01
N VAL A 28 -0.78 -7.28 -22.85
CA VAL A 28 -1.48 -8.56 -23.00
C VAL A 28 -1.42 -9.36 -21.70
N GLN A 29 -0.26 -9.44 -21.05
CA GLN A 29 -0.09 -10.13 -19.77
C GLN A 29 -1.01 -9.55 -18.68
N ALA A 30 -1.11 -8.21 -18.61
CA ALA A 30 -2.03 -7.54 -17.69
C ALA A 30 -3.50 -7.87 -18.01
N CYS A 31 -3.90 -7.84 -19.29
CA CYS A 31 -5.27 -8.15 -19.70
C CYS A 31 -5.63 -9.62 -19.46
N MET A 32 -4.70 -10.55 -19.75
CA MET A 32 -4.87 -11.99 -19.58
C MET A 32 -4.91 -12.44 -18.13
N SER A 33 -4.45 -11.61 -17.19
CA SER A 33 -4.62 -11.87 -15.76
C SER A 33 -6.11 -11.94 -15.38
N MET A 34 -7.01 -11.31 -16.16
CA MET A 34 -8.45 -11.46 -15.99
C MET A 34 -8.96 -12.78 -16.58
N ARG A 35 -9.23 -13.76 -15.72
CA ARG A 35 -9.83 -15.04 -16.12
C ARG A 35 -11.27 -14.84 -16.61
N LYS A 36 -11.68 -15.60 -17.64
CA LYS A 36 -13.01 -15.52 -18.30
C LYS A 36 -13.29 -14.17 -18.98
N LEU A 37 -12.25 -13.47 -19.44
CA LEU A 37 -12.40 -12.29 -20.28
C LEU A 37 -13.23 -12.63 -21.54
N GLY A 38 -14.29 -11.86 -21.80
CA GLY A 38 -15.23 -12.13 -22.90
C GLY A 38 -16.32 -13.16 -22.60
N SER A 39 -16.23 -13.89 -21.48
CA SER A 39 -17.24 -14.83 -20.98
C SER A 39 -17.92 -14.27 -19.72
N GLY A 40 -18.45 -13.05 -19.83
CA GLY A 40 -19.14 -12.31 -18.77
C GLY A 40 -18.29 -11.26 -18.06
N HIS A 41 -16.96 -11.37 -18.06
CA HIS A 41 -16.07 -10.34 -17.51
C HIS A 41 -15.62 -9.33 -18.57
N SER A 42 -15.42 -8.08 -18.15
CA SER A 42 -15.01 -6.97 -19.02
C SER A 42 -13.85 -6.16 -18.42
N LEU A 43 -13.19 -5.35 -19.25
CA LEU A 43 -12.07 -4.48 -18.86
C LEU A 43 -12.46 -3.01 -19.01
N THR A 44 -11.87 -2.16 -18.18
CA THR A 44 -11.86 -0.69 -18.32
C THR A 44 -10.41 -0.23 -18.34
N PHE A 45 -10.04 0.65 -19.26
CA PHE A 45 -8.68 1.20 -19.31
C PHE A 45 -8.62 2.54 -18.61
N TRP A 46 -7.65 2.70 -17.71
CA TRP A 46 -7.40 3.92 -16.96
C TRP A 46 -6.00 4.41 -17.34
N SER A 47 -5.83 5.71 -17.56
CA SER A 47 -4.55 6.30 -17.94
C SER A 47 -4.32 7.61 -17.20
N SER A 48 -3.07 7.98 -16.99
CA SER A 48 -2.71 9.36 -16.65
C SER A 48 -2.97 10.30 -17.83
N ASP A 49 -2.99 11.60 -17.57
CA ASP A 49 -3.15 12.61 -18.61
C ASP A 49 -2.00 12.59 -19.62
N GLU A 50 -0.79 12.25 -19.19
CA GLU A 50 0.37 12.13 -20.08
C GLU A 50 0.18 11.00 -21.11
N VAL A 51 -0.20 9.79 -20.66
CA VAL A 51 -0.47 8.66 -21.56
C VAL A 51 -1.64 8.98 -22.49
N ARG A 52 -2.66 9.66 -21.98
CA ARG A 52 -3.79 10.14 -22.78
C ARG A 52 -3.33 11.04 -23.93
N GLN A 53 -2.49 12.03 -23.65
CA GLN A 53 -1.94 12.94 -24.67
C GLN A 53 -1.08 12.21 -25.71
N GLN A 54 -0.30 11.21 -25.31
CA GLN A 54 0.48 10.38 -26.24
C GLN A 54 -0.42 9.62 -27.23
N ILE A 55 -1.50 9.01 -26.72
CA ILE A 55 -2.48 8.29 -27.54
C ILE A 55 -3.18 9.25 -28.50
N GLU A 56 -3.61 10.42 -28.03
CA GLU A 56 -4.26 11.45 -28.85
C GLU A 56 -3.32 11.99 -29.95
N THR A 57 -2.04 12.21 -29.62
CA THR A 57 -1.03 12.65 -30.59
C THR A 57 -0.83 11.63 -31.70
N LEU A 58 -0.73 10.33 -31.37
CA LEU A 58 -0.62 9.26 -32.37
C LEU A 58 -1.88 9.15 -33.22
N LYS A 59 -3.05 9.21 -32.59
CA LYS A 59 -4.34 9.19 -33.30
C LYS A 59 -4.42 10.31 -34.33
N ASN A 60 -4.02 11.53 -33.97
CA ASN A 60 -4.04 12.68 -34.88
C ASN A 60 -3.07 12.48 -36.07
N LYS A 61 -1.85 11.98 -35.83
CA LYS A 61 -0.89 11.67 -36.91
C LYS A 61 -1.45 10.69 -37.94
N THR A 62 -2.12 9.62 -37.50
CA THR A 62 -2.71 8.63 -38.42
C THR A 62 -3.92 9.17 -39.19
N LEU A 63 -4.69 10.08 -38.60
CA LEU A 63 -5.84 10.72 -39.25
C LEU A 63 -5.43 11.75 -40.31
N HIS A 64 -4.23 12.35 -40.22
CA HIS A 64 -3.71 13.26 -41.24
C HIS A 64 -3.27 12.53 -42.53
N ILE A 65 -2.92 11.25 -42.46
CA ILE A 65 -2.49 10.43 -43.61
C ILE A 65 -3.68 9.99 -44.47
N ASN A 66 -4.85 9.78 -43.87
CA ASN A 66 -6.06 9.40 -44.58
C ASN A 66 -6.88 10.68 -44.86
N HIS A 67 -6.85 11.17 -46.10
CA HIS A 67 -7.62 12.34 -46.57
C HIS A 67 -9.13 12.22 -46.29
N LYS A 68 -9.55 12.58 -45.09
CA LYS A 68 -10.87 13.12 -44.72
C LYS A 68 -10.83 13.44 -43.23
N ARG A 69 -10.78 14.73 -42.93
CA ARG A 69 -10.87 15.29 -41.58
C ARG A 69 -12.29 15.09 -41.03
N ARG A 70 -12.67 13.84 -40.74
CA ARG A 70 -13.86 13.56 -39.92
C ARG A 70 -13.48 13.97 -38.49
N LYS A 71 -14.13 15.02 -37.99
CA LYS A 71 -14.29 15.29 -36.56
C LYS A 71 -14.94 14.04 -35.94
N GLY A 72 -14.14 13.03 -35.64
CA GLY A 72 -14.55 11.94 -34.77
C GLY A 72 -14.70 12.51 -33.37
N ASP A 73 -15.77 12.09 -32.68
CA ASP A 73 -15.98 12.35 -31.26
C ASP A 73 -14.66 12.13 -30.52
N GLY A 74 -14.22 13.07 -29.69
CA GLY A 74 -12.88 13.16 -29.08
C GLY A 74 -12.53 12.04 -28.08
N ARG A 75 -13.16 10.88 -28.22
CA ARG A 75 -13.04 9.71 -27.36
C ARG A 75 -11.92 8.82 -27.85
N ILE A 76 -11.08 8.39 -26.91
CA ILE A 76 -10.06 7.37 -27.14
C ILE A 76 -10.75 6.01 -27.24
N THR A 77 -10.47 5.28 -28.31
CA THR A 77 -11.00 3.92 -28.52
C THR A 77 -9.94 2.87 -28.18
N LEU A 78 -10.34 1.60 -28.02
CA LEU A 78 -9.41 0.49 -27.81
C LEU A 78 -8.39 0.36 -28.97
N ILE A 79 -8.81 0.67 -30.20
CA ILE A 79 -7.93 0.62 -31.37
C ILE A 79 -6.82 1.67 -31.25
N ASP A 80 -7.13 2.86 -30.71
CA ASP A 80 -6.14 3.91 -30.47
C ASP A 80 -5.13 3.48 -29.40
N ILE A 81 -5.60 2.83 -28.33
CA ILE A 81 -4.72 2.25 -27.29
C ILE A 81 -3.81 1.18 -27.89
N LEU A 82 -4.35 0.24 -28.66
CA LEU A 82 -3.56 -0.83 -29.27
C LEU A 82 -2.48 -0.27 -30.21
N ARG A 83 -2.81 0.73 -31.03
CA ARG A 83 -1.83 1.41 -31.89
C ARG A 83 -0.70 2.04 -31.09
N TRP A 84 -1.02 2.74 -30.00
CA TRP A 84 0.00 3.31 -29.10
C TRP A 84 0.87 2.22 -28.45
N VAL A 85 0.27 1.11 -28.01
CA VAL A 85 1.02 -0.04 -27.48
C VAL A 85 1.97 -0.64 -28.54
N TYR A 86 1.53 -0.75 -29.80
CA TYR A 86 2.39 -1.22 -30.90
C TYR A 86 3.52 -0.24 -31.21
N ASP A 87 3.24 1.05 -31.28
CA ASP A 87 4.25 2.11 -31.48
C ASP A 87 5.32 2.07 -30.38
N ASN A 88 4.90 1.92 -29.12
CA ASN A 88 5.83 1.73 -28.00
C ASN A 88 6.64 0.44 -28.14
N THR A 89 6.03 -0.64 -28.61
CA THR A 89 6.74 -1.91 -28.82
C THR A 89 7.78 -1.80 -29.93
N GLU A 90 7.47 -1.09 -31.02
CA GLU A 90 8.43 -0.82 -32.08
C GLU A 90 9.61 0.02 -31.57
N LYS A 91 9.33 1.10 -30.83
CA LYS A 91 10.37 1.94 -30.21
C LYS A 91 11.23 1.16 -29.22
N ALA A 92 10.62 0.33 -28.37
CA ALA A 92 11.33 -0.51 -27.41
C ALA A 92 12.21 -1.56 -28.12
N THR A 93 11.69 -2.20 -29.17
CA THR A 93 12.43 -3.19 -29.97
C THR A 93 13.62 -2.52 -30.68
N TRP A 94 13.41 -1.34 -31.25
CA TRP A 94 14.47 -0.58 -31.89
C TRP A 94 15.51 -0.08 -30.88
N GLY A 95 15.08 0.42 -29.71
CA GLY A 95 15.98 0.78 -28.62
C GLY A 95 16.82 -0.42 -28.17
N GLY A 96 16.18 -1.59 -28.05
CA GLY A 96 16.83 -2.86 -27.74
C GLY A 96 17.91 -3.27 -28.75
N LEU A 97 17.77 -2.94 -30.04
CA LEU A 97 18.77 -3.24 -31.06
C LEU A 97 20.10 -2.52 -30.79
N HIS A 98 20.06 -1.26 -30.33
CA HIS A 98 21.26 -0.52 -29.95
C HIS A 98 21.98 -1.15 -28.74
N TYR A 99 21.22 -1.52 -27.70
CA TYR A 99 21.78 -2.20 -26.53
C TYR A 99 22.36 -3.56 -26.90
N TRP A 100 21.65 -4.35 -27.71
CA TRP A 100 22.12 -5.62 -28.20
C TRP A 100 23.45 -5.50 -28.96
N ALA A 101 23.54 -4.52 -29.88
CA ALA A 101 24.77 -4.27 -30.63
C ALA A 101 25.93 -3.82 -29.71
N THR A 102 25.66 -2.92 -28.76
CA THR A 102 26.67 -2.51 -27.77
C THR A 102 27.11 -3.67 -26.87
N GLN A 103 26.16 -4.50 -26.44
CA GLN A 103 26.42 -5.67 -25.60
C GLN A 103 27.29 -6.70 -26.33
N SER A 104 27.22 -6.76 -27.66
CA SER A 104 28.10 -7.63 -28.45
C SER A 104 29.58 -7.27 -28.27
N LEU A 105 29.92 -5.99 -28.15
CA LEU A 105 31.28 -5.54 -27.88
C LEU A 105 31.68 -5.93 -26.45
N SER A 106 30.86 -5.60 -25.46
CA SER A 106 31.08 -6.00 -24.07
C SER A 106 31.24 -7.51 -23.90
N PHE A 107 30.45 -8.31 -24.61
CA PHE A 107 30.57 -9.77 -24.63
C PHE A 107 31.93 -10.22 -25.16
N GLN A 108 32.37 -9.66 -26.28
CA GLN A 108 33.66 -10.00 -26.88
C GLN A 108 34.84 -9.59 -26.01
N ARG A 109 34.75 -8.43 -25.34
CA ARG A 109 35.74 -8.01 -24.33
C ARG A 109 35.91 -9.07 -23.25
N LYS A 110 34.77 -9.53 -22.71
CA LYS A 110 34.73 -10.54 -21.65
C LYS A 110 35.30 -11.87 -22.16
N VAL A 111 34.88 -12.33 -23.33
CA VAL A 111 35.42 -13.56 -23.93
C VAL A 111 36.93 -13.48 -24.12
N SER A 112 37.46 -12.36 -24.64
CA SER A 112 38.91 -12.16 -24.78
C SER A 112 39.64 -12.18 -23.44
N ALA A 113 39.07 -11.56 -22.40
CA ALA A 113 39.60 -11.64 -21.04
C ALA A 113 39.59 -13.08 -20.50
N PHE A 114 38.53 -13.84 -20.72
CA PHE A 114 38.44 -15.25 -20.32
C PHE A 114 39.40 -16.16 -21.08
N GLN A 115 39.65 -15.90 -22.37
CA GLN A 115 40.60 -16.65 -23.19
C GLN A 115 42.06 -16.46 -22.78
N SER A 116 42.38 -15.37 -22.07
CA SER A 116 43.73 -15.16 -21.51
C SER A 116 44.08 -16.15 -20.38
N ILE A 117 43.07 -16.86 -19.86
CA ILE A 117 43.19 -17.89 -18.84
C ILE A 117 43.03 -19.28 -19.50
N ASP A 118 43.96 -20.19 -19.23
CA ASP A 118 43.90 -21.56 -19.72
C ASP A 118 43.19 -22.44 -18.67
N TRP A 119 41.86 -22.42 -18.74
CA TRP A 119 41.00 -23.12 -17.80
C TRP A 119 41.18 -24.65 -17.77
N ASN A 120 41.82 -25.23 -18.78
CA ASN A 120 42.04 -26.68 -18.86
C ASN A 120 43.38 -27.11 -18.25
N ASN A 121 44.24 -26.16 -17.90
CA ASN A 121 45.54 -26.44 -17.32
C ASN A 121 45.51 -26.33 -15.79
N ASN A 122 45.36 -27.48 -15.12
CA ASN A 122 45.38 -27.58 -13.66
C ASN A 122 46.70 -27.15 -13.01
N GLN A 123 47.76 -26.91 -13.79
CA GLN A 123 49.06 -26.42 -13.30
C GLN A 123 49.27 -24.91 -13.54
N GLN A 124 48.27 -24.19 -14.08
CA GLN A 124 48.41 -22.76 -14.32
C GLN A 124 48.50 -22.00 -12.98
N GLN A 125 49.62 -21.32 -12.75
CA GLN A 125 49.78 -20.45 -11.59
C GLN A 125 49.02 -19.14 -11.83
N PHE A 126 47.93 -18.93 -11.09
CA PHE A 126 47.15 -17.69 -11.13
C PHE A 126 47.91 -16.57 -10.40
N SER A 127 48.71 -15.80 -11.14
CA SER A 127 49.33 -14.60 -10.57
C SER A 127 48.25 -13.55 -10.25
N VAL A 128 48.46 -12.77 -9.19
CA VAL A 128 47.59 -11.65 -8.82
C VAL A 128 47.43 -10.66 -9.97
N LYS A 129 48.48 -10.49 -10.79
CA LYS A 129 48.46 -9.61 -11.97
C LYS A 129 47.50 -10.15 -13.04
N LEU A 130 47.59 -11.43 -13.40
CA LEU A 130 46.70 -12.08 -14.37
C LEU A 130 45.22 -11.98 -13.95
N MET A 131 44.93 -12.22 -12.67
CA MET A 131 43.58 -12.14 -12.13
C MET A 131 43.04 -10.70 -12.14
N LYS A 132 43.88 -9.71 -11.82
CA LYS A 132 43.53 -8.29 -11.93
C LYS A 132 43.26 -7.89 -13.38
N ASP A 133 44.11 -8.30 -14.31
CA ASP A 133 43.97 -7.96 -15.74
C ASP A 133 42.68 -8.58 -16.33
N SER A 134 42.38 -9.83 -15.96
CA SER A 134 41.15 -10.52 -16.36
C SER A 134 39.90 -9.87 -15.75
N ALA A 135 39.96 -9.51 -14.46
CA ALA A 135 38.88 -8.79 -13.81
C ALA A 135 38.64 -7.42 -14.48
N MET A 136 39.70 -6.65 -14.77
CA MET A 136 39.61 -5.38 -15.47
C MET A 136 38.96 -5.50 -16.86
N GLY A 137 39.27 -6.56 -17.60
CA GLY A 137 38.61 -6.84 -18.90
C GLY A 137 37.11 -7.14 -18.77
N CYS A 138 36.68 -7.70 -17.65
CA CYS A 138 35.28 -8.03 -17.39
C CYS A 138 34.47 -6.87 -16.76
N LEU A 139 35.14 -5.88 -16.16
CA LEU A 139 34.49 -4.71 -15.58
C LEU A 139 33.86 -3.85 -16.67
N GLU A 140 32.63 -3.38 -16.43
CA GLU A 140 32.04 -2.27 -17.17
C GLU A 140 32.41 -0.97 -16.44
N PRO A 141 32.79 0.11 -17.15
CA PRO A 141 33.02 1.40 -16.52
C PRO A 141 31.70 1.91 -15.93
N GLN A 142 31.55 1.77 -14.61
CA GLN A 142 30.35 2.23 -13.87
C GLN A 142 30.42 3.71 -13.50
N VAL A 143 31.63 4.28 -13.47
CA VAL A 143 31.86 5.71 -13.20
C VAL A 143 32.33 6.35 -14.50
N ILE A 144 31.48 7.20 -15.08
CA ILE A 144 31.79 7.99 -16.27
C ILE A 144 31.95 9.44 -15.81
N GLU A 145 33.05 10.09 -16.18
CA GLU A 145 33.24 11.50 -15.85
C GLU A 145 32.14 12.35 -16.49
N LEU A 146 31.69 13.39 -15.78
CA LEU A 146 30.66 14.31 -16.27
C LEU A 146 31.05 14.94 -17.62
N LYS A 147 32.35 15.21 -17.81
CA LYS A 147 32.91 15.75 -19.06
C LYS A 147 32.78 14.76 -20.23
N LEU A 148 32.86 13.45 -19.98
CA LEU A 148 32.64 12.43 -21.01
C LEU A 148 31.15 12.31 -21.37
N MET A 149 30.24 12.51 -20.41
CA MET A 149 28.79 12.46 -20.66
C MET A 149 28.21 13.72 -21.31
N TYR A 150 28.70 14.90 -20.95
CA TYR A 150 28.12 16.19 -21.38
C TYR A 150 29.09 17.11 -22.12
N GLY A 151 30.40 16.82 -22.10
CA GLY A 151 31.43 17.71 -22.63
C GLY A 151 31.79 17.48 -24.10
N ALA A 152 31.29 16.42 -24.74
CA ALA A 152 31.46 16.22 -26.17
C ALA A 152 30.21 16.66 -26.95
N ALA A 153 30.40 17.09 -28.19
CA ALA A 153 29.30 17.40 -29.09
C ALA A 153 28.46 16.13 -29.34
N LYS A 154 27.15 16.22 -29.05
CA LYS A 154 26.22 15.12 -29.28
C LYS A 154 25.85 15.08 -30.77
N THR A 155 26.46 14.18 -31.52
CA THR A 155 26.17 13.99 -32.94
C THR A 155 25.08 12.93 -33.12
N LEU A 156 24.10 13.23 -33.97
CA LEU A 156 23.15 12.23 -34.45
C LEU A 156 23.87 11.31 -35.45
N GLN A 157 23.96 10.04 -35.09
CA GLN A 157 24.64 9.02 -35.88
C GLN A 157 23.74 7.81 -36.06
N THR A 158 23.94 7.05 -37.13
CA THR A 158 23.25 5.78 -37.32
C THR A 158 23.76 4.74 -36.33
N LEU A 159 22.95 3.72 -36.03
CA LEU A 159 23.39 2.64 -35.14
C LEU A 159 24.64 1.92 -35.67
N LEU A 160 24.79 1.85 -36.99
CA LEU A 160 25.95 1.27 -37.65
C LEU A 160 27.20 2.11 -37.38
N GLU A 161 27.14 3.43 -37.60
CA GLU A 161 28.24 4.35 -37.31
C GLU A 161 28.64 4.33 -35.83
N ILE A 162 27.67 4.32 -34.92
CA ILE A 162 27.94 4.26 -33.47
C ILE A 162 28.65 2.96 -33.13
N HIS A 163 28.20 1.83 -33.69
CA HIS A 163 28.83 0.54 -33.46
C HIS A 163 30.25 0.48 -34.05
N ASP A 164 30.45 0.95 -35.27
CA ASP A 164 31.76 0.96 -35.93
C ASP A 164 32.76 1.90 -35.22
N LEU A 165 32.33 3.05 -34.73
CA LEU A 165 33.19 3.93 -33.92
C LEU A 165 33.59 3.26 -32.59
N ARG A 166 32.63 2.67 -31.88
CA ARG A 166 32.92 1.94 -30.62
C ARG A 166 33.84 0.75 -30.86
N TYR A 167 33.67 0.09 -32.01
CA TYR A 167 34.56 -0.96 -32.45
C TYR A 167 35.98 -0.46 -32.71
N GLN A 168 36.16 0.65 -33.41
CA GLN A 168 37.50 1.20 -33.69
C GLN A 168 38.25 1.60 -32.41
N HIS A 169 37.51 2.03 -31.38
CA HIS A 169 38.07 2.35 -30.07
C HIS A 169 38.28 1.12 -29.16
N THR A 170 38.02 -0.09 -29.67
CA THR A 170 38.21 -1.33 -28.93
C THR A 170 39.66 -1.81 -29.02
N SER A 171 40.28 -2.10 -27.88
CA SER A 171 41.68 -2.54 -27.78
C SER A 171 41.88 -4.06 -27.77
N TYR A 172 40.81 -4.85 -27.81
CA TYR A 172 40.87 -6.32 -27.70
C TYR A 172 40.55 -7.02 -29.03
N GLN A 173 41.00 -8.28 -29.16
CA GLN A 173 40.78 -9.08 -30.35
C GLN A 173 39.30 -9.50 -30.45
N VAL A 174 38.65 -9.05 -31.50
CA VAL A 174 37.24 -9.30 -31.78
C VAL A 174 37.11 -10.49 -32.74
N CYS A 175 36.13 -11.35 -32.50
CA CYS A 175 35.73 -12.38 -33.45
C CYS A 175 35.03 -11.76 -34.66
N ASN A 176 35.61 -11.92 -35.85
CA ASN A 176 35.06 -11.39 -37.10
C ASN A 176 33.64 -11.94 -37.39
N ASP A 177 33.35 -13.19 -37.03
CA ASP A 177 32.02 -13.79 -37.26
C ASP A 177 30.92 -13.08 -36.46
N ILE A 178 31.21 -12.74 -35.19
CA ILE A 178 30.26 -12.00 -34.34
C ILE A 178 30.07 -10.58 -34.89
N ARG A 179 31.17 -9.93 -35.27
CA ARG A 179 31.13 -8.60 -35.90
C ARG A 179 30.24 -8.63 -37.14
N ASP A 180 30.46 -9.55 -38.06
CA ASP A 180 29.73 -9.63 -39.32
C ASP A 180 28.25 -9.94 -39.10
N ALA A 181 27.93 -10.83 -38.15
CA ALA A 181 26.55 -11.10 -37.75
C ALA A 181 25.84 -9.85 -37.20
N VAL A 182 26.52 -9.05 -36.37
CA VAL A 182 25.98 -7.80 -35.81
C VAL A 182 25.79 -6.75 -36.90
N LEU A 183 26.79 -6.53 -37.77
CA LEU A 183 26.72 -5.58 -38.86
C LEU A 183 25.60 -5.93 -39.85
N ASN A 184 25.45 -7.20 -40.21
CA ASN A 184 24.36 -7.64 -41.08
C ASN A 184 22.99 -7.38 -40.46
N ARG A 185 22.82 -7.66 -39.16
CA ARG A 185 21.55 -7.39 -38.46
C ARG A 185 21.28 -5.89 -38.34
N LEU A 186 22.30 -5.07 -38.08
CA LEU A 186 22.17 -3.61 -38.05
C LEU A 186 21.82 -3.03 -39.43
N LYS A 187 22.36 -3.57 -40.52
CA LYS A 187 22.00 -3.16 -41.88
C LYS A 187 20.54 -3.47 -42.21
N VAL A 188 20.04 -4.63 -41.78
CA VAL A 188 18.66 -5.07 -42.06
C VAL A 188 17.64 -4.29 -41.21
N TYR A 189 17.91 -4.10 -39.91
CA TYR A 189 16.90 -3.58 -38.97
C TYR A 189 17.19 -2.17 -38.44
N GLY A 190 18.42 -1.68 -38.53
CA GLY A 190 18.81 -0.36 -38.03
C GLY A 190 18.33 0.79 -38.91
N GLY A 191 18.28 0.57 -40.23
CA GLY A 191 17.80 1.54 -41.22
C GLY A 191 18.53 2.90 -41.13
N THR A 192 17.78 3.99 -41.35
CA THR A 192 18.27 5.37 -41.28
C THR A 192 18.02 6.05 -39.93
N LYS A 193 17.50 5.31 -38.94
CA LYS A 193 17.16 5.88 -37.63
C LYS A 193 18.46 6.28 -36.90
N GLN A 194 18.52 7.54 -36.49
CA GLN A 194 19.68 8.11 -35.82
C GLN A 194 19.45 8.22 -34.32
N ARG A 195 20.54 8.12 -33.56
CA ARG A 195 20.58 8.36 -32.12
C ARG A 195 21.78 9.22 -31.79
N LEU A 196 21.70 9.93 -30.67
CA LEU A 196 22.86 10.62 -30.12
C LEU A 196 23.88 9.58 -29.65
N SER A 197 25.09 9.64 -30.17
CA SER A 197 26.15 8.63 -30.04
C SER A 197 26.57 8.29 -28.60
N GLN A 198 26.40 9.24 -27.68
CA GLN A 198 26.77 9.13 -26.27
C GLN A 198 25.62 8.79 -25.32
N LEU A 199 24.37 8.77 -25.80
CA LEU A 199 23.22 8.45 -24.96
C LEU A 199 23.02 6.94 -24.88
N LEU A 200 23.66 6.33 -23.87
CA LEU A 200 23.07 5.18 -23.19
C LEU A 200 21.82 5.73 -22.46
N ASP A 201 20.63 5.68 -23.06
CA ASP A 201 19.38 5.96 -22.30
C ASP A 201 19.06 4.78 -21.38
N GLY A 202 20.01 4.39 -20.53
CA GLY A 202 19.75 3.43 -19.48
C GLY A 202 19.10 4.17 -18.32
N GLU A 203 17.83 3.90 -18.04
CA GLU A 203 17.36 4.00 -16.66
C GLU A 203 18.17 2.98 -15.85
N GLN A 204 19.27 3.43 -15.24
CA GLN A 204 20.00 2.60 -14.28
C GLN A 204 19.24 2.65 -12.96
N GLN A 205 18.48 1.60 -12.70
CA GLN A 205 18.04 1.32 -11.34
C GLN A 205 19.29 0.93 -10.54
N ARG A 206 19.73 1.84 -9.69
CA ARG A 206 20.76 1.58 -8.70
C ARG A 206 20.07 0.97 -7.48
N GLU A 207 20.30 -0.31 -7.23
CA GLU A 207 20.06 -0.89 -5.91
C GLU A 207 21.03 -0.20 -4.95
N LEU A 208 20.54 0.85 -4.28
CA LEU A 208 21.28 1.60 -3.26
C LEU A 208 21.32 0.85 -1.93
N GLU A 209 20.45 -0.14 -1.76
CA GLU A 209 20.29 -0.94 -0.56
C GLU A 209 20.22 -2.41 -0.95
N GLN A 210 21.05 -3.23 -0.29
CA GLN A 210 21.00 -4.68 -0.43
C GLN A 210 19.75 -5.14 0.35
N GLU A 211 18.64 -5.39 -0.35
CA GLU A 211 17.43 -5.92 0.30
C GLU A 211 17.74 -7.35 0.79
N LEU A 212 17.68 -7.53 2.11
CA LEU A 212 17.81 -8.84 2.74
C LEU A 212 16.45 -9.56 2.54
N GLU A 213 16.37 -10.43 1.53
CA GLU A 213 15.18 -11.26 1.30
C GLU A 213 15.01 -12.25 2.46
N GLU A 214 14.25 -11.85 3.50
CA GLU A 214 13.80 -12.76 4.54
C GLU A 214 12.64 -13.62 4.00
N GLU A 215 12.92 -14.85 3.61
CA GLU A 215 11.89 -15.85 3.29
C GLU A 215 11.11 -16.23 4.57
N ARG A 216 10.01 -15.52 4.82
CA ARG A 216 9.10 -15.84 5.93
C ARG A 216 8.22 -17.04 5.57
N GLN A 217 8.49 -18.20 6.15
CA GLN A 217 7.50 -19.28 6.18
C GLN A 217 6.33 -18.88 7.09
N ILE A 218 5.19 -18.52 6.48
CA ILE A 218 3.96 -18.21 7.20
C ILE A 218 3.21 -19.52 7.43
N GLU A 219 3.16 -19.98 8.67
CA GLU A 219 2.24 -21.04 9.07
C GLU A 219 0.82 -20.49 9.02
N LEU A 220 0.08 -20.84 7.97
CA LEU A 220 -1.31 -20.43 7.81
C LEU A 220 -2.17 -21.17 8.83
N SER A 221 -3.11 -20.45 9.45
CA SER A 221 -4.09 -21.07 10.33
C SER A 221 -4.85 -22.18 9.59
N PRO A 222 -5.27 -23.26 10.29
CA PRO A 222 -5.97 -24.37 9.65
C PRO A 222 -7.20 -23.91 8.88
N PRO A 223 -7.55 -24.58 7.76
CA PRO A 223 -8.71 -24.21 6.97
C PRO A 223 -9.97 -24.24 7.86
N VAL A 224 -10.73 -23.15 7.82
CA VAL A 224 -11.98 -22.97 8.58
C VAL A 224 -13.06 -22.43 7.66
N ASN A 225 -14.29 -22.84 7.94
CA ASN A 225 -15.45 -22.42 7.15
C ASN A 225 -15.88 -21.00 7.54
N PRO A 226 -15.98 -20.06 6.59
CA PRO A 226 -16.46 -18.72 6.86
C PRO A 226 -17.96 -18.74 7.17
N CYS A 227 -18.40 -17.83 8.03
CA CYS A 227 -19.83 -17.62 8.26
C CYS A 227 -20.48 -16.93 7.06
N LYS A 228 -21.74 -17.26 6.78
CA LYS A 228 -22.55 -16.50 5.83
C LYS A 228 -22.91 -15.15 6.46
N PRO A 229 -22.62 -14.01 5.81
CA PRO A 229 -22.98 -12.71 6.34
C PRO A 229 -24.49 -12.49 6.24
N ILE A 230 -25.07 -11.83 7.24
CA ILE A 230 -26.49 -11.47 7.29
C ILE A 230 -26.59 -9.95 7.39
N LEU A 231 -27.47 -9.34 6.60
CA LEU A 231 -27.76 -7.92 6.71
C LEU A 231 -29.04 -7.75 7.53
N HIS A 232 -28.92 -7.12 8.70
CA HIS A 232 -30.06 -6.80 9.57
C HIS A 232 -30.88 -5.61 9.01
N GLU A 233 -32.20 -5.62 9.18
CA GLU A 233 -33.11 -4.56 8.71
C GLU A 233 -32.86 -3.23 9.44
N GLU A 234 -32.42 -3.29 10.69
CA GLU A 234 -32.08 -2.16 11.53
C GLU A 234 -30.95 -1.31 10.94
N ILE A 235 -29.99 -1.94 10.25
CA ILE A 235 -28.90 -1.24 9.55
C ILE A 235 -29.48 -0.41 8.39
N LYS A 236 -30.53 -0.92 7.73
CA LYS A 236 -31.21 -0.18 6.66
C LYS A 236 -31.93 1.04 7.22
N ARG A 237 -32.53 0.92 8.40
CA ARG A 237 -33.16 2.03 9.13
C ARG A 237 -32.17 3.10 9.59
N LEU A 238 -30.92 2.74 9.92
CA LEU A 238 -29.88 3.74 10.25
C LEU A 238 -29.55 4.67 9.09
N CYS A 239 -29.74 4.19 7.86
CA CYS A 239 -29.56 4.96 6.64
C CYS A 239 -30.82 5.71 6.21
N ASP A 240 -31.96 5.46 6.86
CA ASP A 240 -33.20 6.19 6.60
C ASP A 240 -33.26 7.44 7.47
N MET A 241 -33.20 8.60 6.82
CA MET A 241 -33.14 9.90 7.49
C MET A 241 -34.53 10.43 7.85
N ASP A 242 -35.57 9.88 7.23
CA ASP A 242 -36.97 10.23 7.46
C ASP A 242 -37.55 9.46 8.68
N ASP A 243 -36.81 8.50 9.23
CA ASP A 243 -37.19 7.68 10.37
C ASP A 243 -36.81 8.33 11.72
N VAL A 244 -37.58 7.99 12.77
CA VAL A 244 -37.35 8.46 14.15
C VAL A 244 -36.00 7.92 14.65
N ALA A 245 -35.34 8.69 15.54
CA ALA A 245 -34.08 8.27 16.16
C ALA A 245 -34.18 6.85 16.72
N MET A 246 -33.41 5.93 16.15
CA MET A 246 -33.37 4.58 16.68
C MET A 246 -32.59 4.60 17.99
N ASN A 247 -33.23 4.14 19.06
CA ASN A 247 -32.52 3.88 20.30
C ASN A 247 -31.80 2.53 20.19
N LEU A 248 -30.48 2.58 19.98
CA LEU A 248 -29.64 1.39 19.75
C LEU A 248 -29.75 0.37 20.91
N LYS A 249 -29.99 0.82 22.15
CA LYS A 249 -30.15 -0.04 23.33
C LYS A 249 -31.36 -0.96 23.27
N GLN A 250 -32.38 -0.62 22.48
CA GLN A 250 -33.58 -1.44 22.32
C GLN A 250 -33.34 -2.67 21.42
N TYR A 251 -32.23 -2.71 20.69
CA TYR A 251 -31.87 -3.79 19.78
C TYR A 251 -30.55 -4.46 20.21
N PRO A 252 -30.48 -5.03 21.43
CA PRO A 252 -29.24 -5.60 21.96
C PRO A 252 -28.78 -6.84 21.19
N HIS A 253 -29.64 -7.44 20.38
CA HIS A 253 -29.31 -8.58 19.52
C HIS A 253 -28.49 -8.18 18.28
N ILE A 254 -28.37 -6.89 17.98
CA ILE A 254 -27.62 -6.35 16.83
C ILE A 254 -26.52 -5.40 17.31
N PHE A 255 -26.89 -4.42 18.12
CA PHE A 255 -25.95 -3.43 18.65
C PHE A 255 -25.40 -3.88 19.99
N ARG A 256 -24.10 -4.13 20.02
CA ARG A 256 -23.36 -4.48 21.23
C ARG A 256 -22.30 -3.43 21.51
N HIS A 257 -21.81 -3.37 22.74
CA HIS A 257 -20.67 -2.52 23.07
C HIS A 257 -19.36 -3.11 22.51
N LEU A 258 -18.38 -2.25 22.29
CA LEU A 258 -17.08 -2.58 21.67
C LEU A 258 -16.42 -3.90 22.15
N PRO A 259 -16.41 -4.26 23.45
CA PRO A 259 -15.83 -5.53 23.91
C PRO A 259 -16.41 -6.78 23.25
N TYR A 260 -17.65 -6.72 22.77
CA TYR A 260 -18.29 -7.84 22.09
C TYR A 260 -17.52 -8.30 20.84
N ALA A 261 -16.78 -7.41 20.18
CA ALA A 261 -15.92 -7.74 19.05
C ALA A 261 -14.82 -8.77 19.40
N LEU A 262 -14.49 -8.92 20.68
CA LEU A 262 -13.50 -9.87 21.18
C LEU A 262 -14.13 -11.18 21.69
N THR A 263 -15.44 -11.32 21.65
CA THR A 263 -16.12 -12.53 22.14
C THR A 263 -15.60 -13.78 21.40
N GLY A 264 -15.21 -14.80 22.15
CA GLY A 264 -14.62 -16.05 21.62
C GLY A 264 -13.11 -15.98 21.33
N THR A 265 -12.45 -14.92 21.79
CA THR A 265 -10.98 -14.78 21.80
C THR A 265 -10.44 -14.95 23.22
N THR A 266 -9.15 -15.23 23.36
CA THR A 266 -8.50 -15.25 24.69
C THR A 266 -8.37 -13.84 25.29
N LEU A 267 -8.55 -12.79 24.48
CA LEU A 267 -8.44 -11.40 24.90
C LEU A 267 -9.68 -10.92 25.67
N PHE A 268 -10.81 -11.62 25.52
CA PHE A 268 -12.06 -11.22 26.17
C PHE A 268 -11.97 -11.28 27.70
N SER A 269 -11.27 -12.28 28.25
CA SER A 269 -11.11 -12.43 29.72
C SER A 269 -10.32 -11.29 30.35
N ASP A 270 -9.35 -10.76 29.61
CA ASP A 270 -8.43 -9.72 30.08
C ASP A 270 -8.99 -8.31 29.76
N CYS A 271 -10.12 -8.23 29.06
CA CYS A 271 -10.80 -6.98 28.73
C CYS A 271 -11.76 -6.55 29.86
N GLN A 272 -11.73 -5.27 30.23
CA GLN A 272 -12.71 -4.68 31.17
C GLN A 272 -13.94 -4.20 30.39
N THR A 273 -15.01 -4.99 30.40
CA THR A 273 -16.20 -4.74 29.56
C THR A 273 -16.89 -3.40 29.85
N ASP A 274 -16.88 -2.95 31.10
CA ASP A 274 -17.68 -1.80 31.54
C ASP A 274 -16.96 -0.45 31.41
N SER A 275 -15.68 -0.47 31.05
CA SER A 275 -14.82 0.72 31.01
C SER A 275 -14.82 1.45 29.67
N TRP A 276 -15.37 0.85 28.62
CA TRP A 276 -15.41 1.44 27.28
C TRP A 276 -16.50 2.51 27.14
N GLN A 277 -16.37 3.43 26.17
CA GLN A 277 -17.37 4.46 25.97
C GLN A 277 -18.73 3.88 25.60
N LYS A 278 -19.79 4.46 26.17
CA LYS A 278 -21.16 4.01 25.95
C LYS A 278 -21.67 4.29 24.53
N ASN A 279 -21.04 5.23 23.82
CA ASN A 279 -21.38 5.60 22.44
C ASN A 279 -20.57 4.83 21.38
N LEU A 280 -19.72 3.87 21.80
CA LEU A 280 -19.02 2.95 20.91
C LEU A 280 -19.79 1.63 20.82
N TRP A 281 -20.35 1.40 19.64
CA TRP A 281 -21.14 0.22 19.30
C TRP A 281 -20.42 -0.63 18.26
N VAL A 282 -20.72 -1.92 18.27
CA VAL A 282 -20.29 -2.89 17.27
C VAL A 282 -21.46 -3.77 16.89
N LEU A 283 -21.59 -4.05 15.59
CA LEU A 283 -22.60 -4.96 15.07
C LEU A 283 -22.23 -6.42 15.35
N THR A 284 -23.24 -7.25 15.56
CA THR A 284 -23.05 -8.70 15.79
C THR A 284 -22.30 -9.40 14.66
N GLU A 285 -22.53 -8.99 13.41
CA GLU A 285 -21.82 -9.52 12.24
C GLU A 285 -20.32 -9.24 12.27
N PHE A 286 -19.87 -8.20 12.98
CA PHE A 286 -18.46 -7.85 13.07
C PHE A 286 -17.63 -9.00 13.67
N GLN A 287 -18.15 -9.63 14.72
CA GLN A 287 -17.52 -10.77 15.39
C GLN A 287 -17.71 -12.09 14.61
N ARG A 288 -18.79 -12.22 13.82
CA ARG A 288 -19.12 -13.46 13.12
C ARG A 288 -18.27 -13.67 11.86
N VAL A 289 -17.03 -14.14 12.04
CA VAL A 289 -16.08 -14.39 10.93
C VAL A 289 -16.11 -15.84 10.45
N ILE A 290 -15.97 -16.78 11.38
CA ILE A 290 -15.88 -18.22 11.11
C ILE A 290 -16.91 -18.99 11.94
N SER A 291 -17.30 -20.18 11.45
CA SER A 291 -18.16 -21.09 12.22
C SER A 291 -17.33 -21.75 13.33
N THR A 292 -17.52 -21.34 14.58
CA THR A 292 -16.67 -21.75 15.71
C THR A 292 -16.95 -23.18 16.14
N GLN A 293 -16.20 -24.14 15.60
CA GLN A 293 -16.11 -25.52 16.12
C GLN A 293 -15.09 -25.61 17.28
N GLY A 294 -15.22 -24.76 18.30
CA GLY A 294 -14.33 -24.77 19.48
C GLY A 294 -12.91 -24.21 19.28
N LYS A 295 -12.61 -23.59 18.12
CA LYS A 295 -11.31 -22.93 17.86
C LYS A 295 -11.32 -21.47 18.32
N SER A 296 -10.17 -20.99 18.80
CA SER A 296 -9.97 -19.59 19.18
C SER A 296 -10.13 -18.65 17.98
N LEU A 297 -10.86 -17.56 18.17
CA LEU A 297 -11.05 -16.52 17.14
C LEU A 297 -9.87 -15.54 17.04
N ASN A 298 -8.81 -15.70 17.85
CA ASN A 298 -7.64 -14.81 17.86
C ASN A 298 -7.09 -14.52 16.45
N PRO A 299 -6.80 -15.52 15.58
CA PRO A 299 -6.22 -15.26 14.25
C PRO A 299 -7.21 -14.64 13.27
N PHE A 300 -8.50 -14.64 13.60
CA PHE A 300 -9.60 -14.20 12.75
C PHE A 300 -10.21 -12.87 13.22
N LEU A 301 -9.55 -12.17 14.15
CA LEU A 301 -9.96 -10.85 14.60
C LEU A 301 -10.02 -9.88 13.41
N ARG A 302 -11.17 -9.25 13.21
CA ARG A 302 -11.33 -8.27 12.12
C ARG A 302 -10.64 -6.95 12.48
N PRO A 303 -9.89 -6.35 11.54
CA PRO A 303 -9.38 -5.01 11.72
C PRO A 303 -10.54 -4.01 11.69
N LEU A 304 -10.43 -2.96 12.50
CA LEU A 304 -11.41 -1.90 12.56
C LEU A 304 -11.12 -0.93 11.41
N ARG A 305 -11.95 -0.97 10.36
CA ARG A 305 -11.76 -0.14 9.16
C ARG A 305 -12.93 0.80 8.90
N TRP A 306 -14.15 0.37 9.14
CA TRP A 306 -15.35 1.12 8.78
C TRP A 306 -16.12 1.52 10.02
N ILE A 307 -16.36 2.82 10.17
CA ILE A 307 -17.14 3.39 11.27
C ILE A 307 -18.31 4.16 10.67
N LEU A 308 -19.50 3.82 11.10
CA LEU A 308 -20.70 4.59 10.85
C LEU A 308 -20.90 5.57 11.99
N ILE A 309 -20.94 6.86 11.68
CA ILE A 309 -21.25 7.91 12.63
C ILE A 309 -22.72 8.23 12.46
N TYR A 310 -23.54 7.74 13.40
CA TYR A 310 -24.98 7.94 13.39
C TYR A 310 -25.31 9.22 14.15
N ARG A 311 -25.96 10.16 13.45
CA ARG A 311 -26.44 11.45 13.98
C ARG A 311 -25.39 12.26 14.75
N ASN A 312 -24.11 12.13 14.37
CA ASN A 312 -23.00 12.83 15.04
C ASN A 312 -22.92 12.56 16.56
N GLN A 313 -23.36 11.39 17.02
CA GLN A 313 -23.37 11.04 18.45
C GLN A 313 -22.81 9.63 18.68
N GLU A 314 -23.30 8.66 17.91
CA GLU A 314 -23.02 7.24 18.09
C GLU A 314 -22.03 6.76 17.03
N LEU A 315 -20.97 6.07 17.46
CA LEU A 315 -19.98 5.46 16.57
C LEU A 315 -20.25 3.95 16.51
N ILE A 316 -20.56 3.44 15.32
CA ILE A 316 -20.94 2.04 15.11
C ILE A 316 -19.92 1.37 14.19
N LEU A 317 -19.29 0.30 14.68
CA LEU A 317 -18.36 -0.51 13.92
C LEU A 317 -19.09 -1.50 13.03
N LEU A 318 -18.76 -1.47 11.73
CA LEU A 318 -19.38 -2.31 10.71
C LEU A 318 -18.43 -3.40 10.22
N SER A 319 -18.98 -4.56 9.86
CA SER A 319 -18.26 -5.52 9.03
C SER A 319 -18.02 -4.96 7.61
N PRO A 320 -17.01 -5.45 6.87
CA PRO A 320 -16.80 -5.04 5.48
C PRO A 320 -18.02 -5.28 4.57
N PHE A 321 -18.80 -6.32 4.86
CA PHE A 321 -20.02 -6.64 4.11
C PHE A 321 -21.11 -5.59 4.34
N GLU A 322 -21.39 -5.25 5.59
CA GLU A 322 -22.37 -4.21 5.95
C GLU A 322 -21.91 -2.84 5.47
N ALA A 323 -20.63 -2.51 5.61
CA ALA A 323 -20.05 -1.26 5.14
C ALA A 323 -20.21 -1.07 3.63
N ASN A 324 -20.01 -2.14 2.83
CA ASN A 324 -20.22 -2.09 1.39
C ASN A 324 -21.69 -1.81 1.02
N TRP A 325 -22.64 -2.40 1.73
CA TRP A 325 -24.06 -2.12 1.52
C TRP A 325 -24.43 -0.68 1.92
N VAL A 326 -24.00 -0.24 3.11
CA VAL A 326 -24.24 1.12 3.64
C VAL A 326 -23.64 2.17 2.71
N MET A 327 -22.42 1.94 2.22
CA MET A 327 -21.76 2.81 1.26
C MET A 327 -22.60 3.01 0.00
N GLY A 328 -23.09 1.92 -0.60
CA GLY A 328 -23.98 1.99 -1.76
C GLY A 328 -25.27 2.75 -1.48
N ARG A 329 -25.88 2.51 -0.32
CA ARG A 329 -27.14 3.18 0.08
C ARG A 329 -26.95 4.67 0.32
N LEU A 330 -25.91 5.08 1.05
CA LEU A 330 -25.60 6.49 1.30
C LEU A 330 -25.25 7.23 0.00
N SER A 331 -24.48 6.61 -0.90
CA SER A 331 -24.21 7.18 -2.23
C SER A 331 -25.47 7.38 -3.06
N GLU A 332 -26.41 6.44 -3.01
CA GLU A 332 -27.70 6.55 -3.70
C GLU A 332 -28.53 7.73 -3.16
N LEU A 333 -28.62 7.88 -1.83
CA LEU A 333 -29.35 8.95 -1.16
C LEU A 333 -28.73 10.32 -1.44
N HIS A 334 -27.40 10.40 -1.42
CA HIS A 334 -26.66 11.61 -1.79
C HIS A 334 -26.98 12.02 -3.24
N ARG A 335 -26.94 11.09 -4.19
CA ARG A 335 -27.28 11.36 -5.60
C ARG A 335 -28.73 11.84 -5.78
N LYS A 336 -29.65 11.36 -4.95
CA LYS A 336 -31.07 11.76 -4.96
C LYS A 336 -31.35 13.11 -4.27
N GLY A 337 -30.32 13.78 -3.73
CA GLY A 337 -30.49 15.06 -3.04
C GLY A 337 -31.25 14.99 -1.72
N LYS A 338 -31.51 13.78 -1.18
CA LYS A 338 -32.23 13.58 0.10
C LYS A 338 -31.37 13.82 1.34
N LEU A 339 -30.08 14.08 1.14
CA LEU A 339 -29.06 14.16 2.19
C LEU A 339 -28.75 15.62 2.56
N MET A 340 -29.77 16.48 2.56
CA MET A 340 -29.67 17.94 2.79
C MET A 340 -29.68 18.33 4.28
N ASN A 341 -29.84 17.37 5.20
CA ASN A 341 -29.94 17.65 6.63
C ASN A 341 -28.58 17.56 7.34
N PRO A 342 -28.26 18.49 8.27
CA PRO A 342 -27.01 18.54 9.03
C PRO A 342 -26.84 17.40 10.06
N VAL A 343 -27.87 16.57 10.25
CA VAL A 343 -27.90 15.44 11.20
C VAL A 343 -27.63 14.13 10.46
N SER A 344 -26.69 14.13 9.51
CA SER A 344 -26.51 13.02 8.58
C SER A 344 -25.70 11.85 9.16
N THR A 345 -26.17 10.63 8.88
CA THR A 345 -25.40 9.40 9.08
C THR A 345 -24.26 9.39 8.07
N THR A 346 -23.01 9.36 8.54
CA THR A 346 -21.82 9.33 7.66
C THR A 346 -21.02 8.05 7.86
N LEU A 347 -20.50 7.49 6.77
CA LEU A 347 -19.60 6.34 6.81
C LEU A 347 -18.17 6.82 6.60
N ARG A 348 -17.30 6.52 7.56
CA ARG A 348 -15.90 6.97 7.60
C ARG A 348 -14.93 5.79 7.67
N LEU A 349 -13.75 5.99 7.08
CA LEU A 349 -12.64 5.04 7.11
C LEU A 349 -11.74 5.33 8.33
N LEU A 350 -11.45 4.31 9.14
CA LEU A 350 -10.39 4.35 10.17
C LEU A 350 -9.20 3.52 9.71
N LEU A 351 -8.02 4.11 9.73
CA LEU A 351 -6.75 3.42 9.55
C LEU A 351 -5.90 3.54 10.83
N PRO A 352 -5.25 2.46 11.31
CA PRO A 352 -4.27 2.58 12.39
C PRO A 352 -3.02 3.29 11.87
N ARG A 353 -2.38 4.12 12.72
CA ARG A 353 -1.08 4.71 12.36
C ARG A 353 0.03 3.69 12.59
N MET A 354 0.51 3.08 11.50
CA MET A 354 1.65 2.16 11.52
C MET A 354 2.97 2.86 11.22
N ARG A 355 2.93 4.15 10.83
CA ARG A 355 4.09 5.00 10.54
C ARG A 355 3.84 6.42 11.08
N ARG A 356 4.90 7.16 11.41
CA ARG A 356 4.85 8.48 12.08
C ARG A 356 4.02 9.57 11.37
N ASN A 357 3.84 9.49 10.04
CA ASN A 357 3.12 10.50 9.26
C ASN A 357 1.86 9.95 8.57
N GLN A 358 1.32 8.83 9.07
CA GLN A 358 0.13 8.22 8.49
C GLN A 358 -1.14 8.85 9.10
N SER A 359 -2.05 9.34 8.24
CA SER A 359 -3.36 9.80 8.71
C SER A 359 -4.26 8.63 9.12
N ILE A 360 -5.07 8.83 10.16
CA ILE A 360 -6.08 7.87 10.62
C ILE A 360 -7.37 7.88 9.76
N SER A 361 -7.48 8.80 8.81
CA SER A 361 -8.58 8.95 7.83
C SER A 361 -9.98 9.24 8.39
N ILE A 362 -10.23 9.05 9.69
CA ILE A 362 -11.57 9.20 10.30
C ILE A 362 -12.10 10.64 10.23
N ASN A 363 -11.22 11.63 10.20
CA ASN A 363 -11.58 13.05 10.10
C ASN A 363 -11.30 13.61 8.70
N THR A 364 -10.94 12.77 7.72
CA THR A 364 -10.64 13.24 6.36
C THR A 364 -11.93 13.29 5.52
N PRO A 365 -12.37 14.47 5.08
CA PRO A 365 -13.65 14.64 4.40
C PRO A 365 -13.71 13.93 3.04
N THR A 366 -12.59 13.79 2.34
CA THR A 366 -12.50 13.11 1.03
C THR A 366 -12.75 11.60 1.11
N PHE A 367 -12.51 10.98 2.26
CA PHE A 367 -12.73 9.54 2.50
C PHE A 367 -14.06 9.26 3.21
N THR A 368 -14.90 10.27 3.38
CA THR A 368 -16.23 10.14 3.97
C THR A 368 -17.27 9.88 2.88
N VAL A 369 -18.00 8.77 3.01
CA VAL A 369 -19.13 8.48 2.11
C VAL A 369 -20.33 9.29 2.59
N SER A 370 -20.96 9.99 1.65
CA SER A 370 -21.73 11.22 1.87
C SER A 370 -20.81 12.39 2.28
N PRO A 371 -19.93 12.84 1.36
CA PRO A 371 -19.02 13.94 1.65
C PRO A 371 -19.81 15.19 2.03
N LEU A 372 -19.49 15.77 3.19
CA LEU A 372 -20.05 17.05 3.65
C LEU A 372 -19.58 18.24 2.78
N VAL A 373 -18.69 17.98 1.81
CA VAL A 373 -18.08 18.98 0.96
C VAL A 373 -19.08 19.45 -0.10
N GLY A 374 -19.71 20.59 0.17
CA GLY A 374 -20.43 21.36 -0.85
C GLY A 374 -21.73 22.03 -0.42
N LEU A 375 -22.28 21.74 0.77
CA LEU A 375 -23.61 22.20 1.15
C LEU A 375 -23.64 22.77 2.57
N LEU A 376 -23.52 24.11 2.64
CA LEU A 376 -23.72 25.01 3.78
C LEU A 376 -22.53 25.18 4.74
N ARG A 377 -22.08 26.44 4.86
CA ARG A 377 -21.05 26.98 5.78
C ARG A 377 -21.37 26.83 7.29
N HIS A 378 -22.36 26.01 7.65
CA HIS A 378 -22.91 25.89 9.00
C HIS A 378 -23.06 24.43 9.48
N THR A 379 -22.53 23.43 8.74
CA THR A 379 -22.49 22.06 9.25
C THR A 379 -21.29 21.87 10.16
N VAL A 380 -21.53 21.61 11.44
CA VAL A 380 -20.48 21.29 12.41
C VAL A 380 -19.83 19.97 11.96
N GLU A 381 -18.56 20.03 11.55
CA GLU A 381 -17.79 18.81 11.31
C GLU A 381 -17.77 18.00 12.61
N PHE A 382 -18.37 16.81 12.60
CA PHE A 382 -18.26 15.92 13.75
C PHE A 382 -16.81 15.45 13.87
N VAL A 383 -16.11 16.03 14.84
CA VAL A 383 -14.77 15.63 15.26
C VAL A 383 -14.93 14.65 16.41
N THR A 384 -14.31 13.48 16.27
CA THR A 384 -14.34 12.46 17.33
C THR A 384 -13.57 12.98 18.54
N SER A 385 -14.14 12.88 19.74
CA SER A 385 -13.45 13.30 20.96
C SER A 385 -12.19 12.44 21.20
N ASN A 386 -11.16 13.03 21.80
CA ASN A 386 -9.90 12.34 22.12
C ASN A 386 -10.16 11.07 22.96
N ASP A 387 -11.14 11.11 23.87
CA ASP A 387 -11.54 9.95 24.68
C ASP A 387 -12.03 8.75 23.87
N CYS A 388 -12.81 8.98 22.81
CA CYS A 388 -13.27 7.91 21.93
C CYS A 388 -12.14 7.44 21.02
N LEU A 389 -11.37 8.39 20.49
CA LEU A 389 -10.28 8.16 19.54
C LEU A 389 -9.15 7.33 20.16
N VAL A 390 -8.79 7.56 21.42
CA VAL A 390 -7.82 6.73 22.15
C VAL A 390 -8.30 5.29 22.32
N GLN A 391 -9.58 5.08 22.62
CA GLN A 391 -10.14 3.72 22.71
C GLN A 391 -10.12 3.01 21.35
N LEU A 392 -10.39 3.74 20.27
CA LEU A 392 -10.21 3.25 18.92
C LEU A 392 -8.73 2.94 18.61
N PHE A 393 -7.77 3.70 19.12
CA PHE A 393 -6.33 3.42 18.96
C PHE A 393 -5.90 2.16 19.68
N ILE A 394 -6.34 1.99 20.93
CA ILE A 394 -6.09 0.76 21.70
C ILE A 394 -6.68 -0.43 20.94
N PHE A 395 -7.93 -0.31 20.50
CA PHE A 395 -8.62 -1.42 19.82
C PHE A 395 -8.09 -1.67 18.40
N ASN A 396 -7.64 -0.65 17.69
CA ASN A 396 -7.17 -0.77 16.31
C ASN A 396 -5.67 -1.06 16.17
N ASP A 397 -4.93 -1.11 17.29
CA ASP A 397 -3.48 -1.34 17.32
C ASP A 397 -2.69 -0.24 16.58
N THR A 398 -3.02 1.01 16.90
CA THR A 398 -2.24 2.17 16.44
C THR A 398 -0.88 2.19 17.13
N LEU A 399 0.22 2.36 16.38
CA LEU A 399 1.59 2.33 16.92
C LEU A 399 2.20 3.71 17.15
N TYR A 400 1.73 4.73 16.44
CA TYR A 400 2.28 6.10 16.47
C TYR A 400 1.19 7.15 16.75
N PHE A 401 1.60 8.25 17.40
CA PHE A 401 0.73 9.39 17.68
C PHE A 401 1.15 10.61 16.86
N GLU A 402 0.21 11.50 16.61
CA GLU A 402 0.46 12.75 15.88
C GLU A 402 0.82 13.90 16.83
N SER A 403 0.27 13.91 18.04
CA SER A 403 0.50 14.94 19.04
C SER A 403 0.78 14.38 20.43
N ILE A 404 1.40 15.23 21.27
CA ILE A 404 1.61 14.97 22.69
C ILE A 404 0.26 14.79 23.42
N ASP A 405 -0.80 15.44 22.95
CA ASP A 405 -2.15 15.32 23.52
C ASP A 405 -2.73 13.92 23.30
N GLU A 406 -2.58 13.34 22.11
CA GLU A 406 -3.02 11.97 21.83
C GLU A 406 -2.24 10.96 22.67
N GLN A 407 -0.93 11.15 22.80
CA GLN A 407 -0.07 10.31 23.63
C GLN A 407 -0.45 10.40 25.11
N THR A 408 -0.69 11.61 25.60
CA THR A 408 -1.11 11.86 26.99
C THR A 408 -2.47 11.25 27.26
N ALA A 409 -3.44 11.46 26.36
CA ALA A 409 -4.76 10.86 26.46
C ALA A 409 -4.70 9.32 26.41
N TYR A 410 -3.79 8.74 25.61
CA TYR A 410 -3.54 7.30 25.59
C TYR A 410 -3.01 6.78 26.94
N CYS A 411 -2.01 7.45 27.52
CA CYS A 411 -1.47 7.09 28.83
C CYS A 411 -2.53 7.22 29.93
N GLN A 412 -3.27 8.34 29.97
CA GLN A 412 -4.32 8.58 30.95
C GLN A 412 -5.47 7.56 30.84
N CYS A 413 -5.87 7.20 29.61
CA CYS A 413 -6.91 6.19 29.41
C CYS A 413 -6.52 4.86 30.07
N LEU A 414 -5.26 4.43 29.91
CA LEU A 414 -4.69 3.23 30.51
C LEU A 414 -4.23 3.39 31.97
N SER A 415 -4.36 4.59 32.56
CA SER A 415 -3.85 4.94 33.91
C SER A 415 -2.33 4.74 34.07
N LEU A 416 -1.57 5.07 33.03
CA LEU A 416 -0.11 4.95 33.00
C LEU A 416 0.57 6.31 33.22
N CYS A 417 1.66 6.34 33.96
CA CYS A 417 2.52 7.50 34.18
C CYS A 417 3.96 7.26 33.69
N PRO A 418 4.17 7.08 32.36
CA PRO A 418 5.50 6.80 31.80
C PRO A 418 6.44 8.02 31.83
N LYS A 419 7.75 7.76 31.85
CA LYS A 419 8.83 8.76 31.87
C LYS A 419 8.87 9.59 30.56
N PRO A 420 9.33 10.86 30.54
CA PRO A 420 9.85 11.62 31.67
C PRO A 420 8.74 12.05 32.62
N ARG A 421 9.04 11.99 33.92
CA ARG A 421 8.14 12.39 34.99
C ARG A 421 8.43 13.82 35.42
N SER A 422 7.39 14.55 35.78
CA SER A 422 7.50 15.80 36.53
C SER A 422 8.01 15.54 37.95
N GLU A 423 8.48 16.57 38.64
CA GLU A 423 8.94 16.45 40.04
C GLU A 423 7.86 15.88 40.97
N GLN A 424 6.59 16.15 40.69
CA GLN A 424 5.45 15.61 41.45
C GLN A 424 5.24 14.12 41.18
N GLU A 425 5.32 13.71 39.92
CA GLU A 425 5.21 12.30 39.51
C GLU A 425 6.41 11.47 40.02
N GLU A 426 7.62 12.04 40.08
CA GLU A 426 8.78 11.34 40.62
C GLU A 426 8.66 11.11 42.13
N LYS A 427 8.19 12.11 42.89
CA LYS A 427 7.86 11.94 44.32
C LYS A 427 6.77 10.90 44.53
N ALA A 428 5.74 10.88 43.68
CA ALA A 428 4.69 9.88 43.74
C ALA A 428 5.22 8.46 43.44
N PHE A 429 6.20 8.33 42.54
CA PHE A 429 6.87 7.06 42.29
C PHE A 429 7.71 6.60 43.49
N GLU A 430 8.47 7.50 44.12
CA GLU A 430 9.23 7.22 45.35
C GLU A 430 8.33 6.80 46.52
N GLN A 431 7.12 7.37 46.60
CA GLN A 431 6.09 7.03 47.58
C GLN A 431 5.34 5.71 47.24
N GLY A 432 5.64 5.07 46.11
CA GLY A 432 5.01 3.82 45.68
C GLY A 432 3.61 3.97 45.11
N TRP A 433 3.18 5.19 44.76
CA TRP A 433 1.86 5.44 44.17
C TRP A 433 1.79 5.00 42.70
N ILE A 434 2.94 5.02 42.01
CA ILE A 434 3.12 4.55 40.64
C ILE A 434 3.85 3.20 40.70
N GLY A 435 3.26 2.16 40.11
CA GLY A 435 3.89 0.84 40.05
C GLY A 435 5.15 0.81 39.20
N THR A 436 5.96 -0.26 39.32
CA THR A 436 7.15 -0.47 38.47
C THR A 436 6.82 -0.67 37.00
N ASP A 437 5.56 -1.00 36.71
CA ASP A 437 4.94 -1.08 35.39
C ASP A 437 4.31 0.24 34.93
N GLU A 438 4.58 1.33 35.67
CA GLU A 438 4.04 2.69 35.50
C GLU A 438 2.52 2.81 35.69
N PHE A 439 1.86 1.76 36.19
CA PHE A 439 0.42 1.77 36.40
C PHE A 439 0.06 2.37 37.75
N VAL A 440 -0.89 3.32 37.74
CA VAL A 440 -1.42 3.92 38.97
C VAL A 440 -2.67 3.16 39.40
N CYS A 441 -2.58 2.36 40.46
CA CYS A 441 -3.69 1.48 40.87
C CYS A 441 -4.81 2.24 41.58
N GLU A 442 -4.49 3.09 42.55
CA GLU A 442 -5.50 3.71 43.42
C GLU A 442 -6.14 4.95 42.81
N HIS A 443 -7.45 5.12 43.06
CA HIS A 443 -8.21 6.24 42.53
C HIS A 443 -7.74 7.59 43.10
N LEU A 444 -7.38 7.64 44.39
CA LEU A 444 -6.90 8.85 45.05
C LEU A 444 -5.57 9.33 44.45
N HIS A 445 -4.64 8.41 44.19
CA HIS A 445 -3.37 8.73 43.55
C HIS A 445 -3.57 9.26 42.12
N ARG A 446 -4.54 8.72 41.37
CA ARG A 446 -4.89 9.22 40.02
C ARG A 446 -5.37 10.66 40.06
N ILE A 447 -6.18 11.03 41.06
CA ILE A 447 -6.67 12.41 41.25
C ILE A 447 -5.49 13.34 41.58
N HIS A 448 -4.60 12.93 42.50
CA HIS A 448 -3.42 13.72 42.86
C HIS A 448 -2.46 13.94 41.69
N LEU A 449 -2.38 12.99 40.75
CA LEU A 449 -1.58 13.07 39.53
C LEU A 449 -2.31 13.76 38.36
N ASN A 450 -3.45 14.43 38.61
CA ASN A 450 -4.26 15.11 37.59
C ASN A 450 -4.66 14.22 36.40
N MET A 451 -4.86 12.92 36.64
CA MET A 451 -5.33 11.98 35.61
C MET A 451 -6.85 12.08 35.46
N ASN A 452 -7.31 13.01 34.63
CA ASN A 452 -8.74 13.31 34.48
C ASN A 452 -9.50 12.28 33.63
N ASN A 453 -8.84 11.64 32.65
CA ASN A 453 -9.48 10.75 31.66
C ASN A 453 -9.25 9.25 31.93
N VAL A 454 -9.32 8.85 33.19
CA VAL A 454 -9.11 7.45 33.58
C VAL A 454 -10.39 6.63 33.41
N ARG A 455 -10.34 5.60 32.56
CA ARG A 455 -11.49 4.72 32.28
C ARG A 455 -11.30 3.29 32.79
N PHE A 456 -10.08 2.78 32.70
CA PHE A 456 -9.77 1.42 33.09
C PHE A 456 -9.34 1.36 34.56
N ARG A 457 -9.90 0.41 35.30
CA ARG A 457 -9.66 0.24 36.75
C ARG A 457 -8.47 -0.67 37.03
N LYS A 458 -8.33 -1.76 36.25
CA LYS A 458 -7.19 -2.68 36.32
C LYS A 458 -6.15 -2.38 35.23
N ASN A 459 -4.95 -2.89 35.41
CA ASN A 459 -3.87 -2.77 34.44
C ASN A 459 -4.21 -3.54 33.15
N LEU A 460 -4.23 -2.85 32.00
CA LEU A 460 -4.50 -3.40 30.68
C LEU A 460 -3.25 -3.64 29.82
N LEU A 461 -2.05 -3.41 30.34
CA LEU A 461 -0.80 -3.62 29.60
C LEU A 461 -0.70 -5.05 29.06
N LYS A 462 -1.13 -6.06 29.84
CA LYS A 462 -1.17 -7.46 29.37
C LYS A 462 -2.11 -7.63 28.17
N PHE A 463 -3.32 -7.04 28.25
CA PHE A 463 -4.30 -7.06 27.17
C PHE A 463 -3.76 -6.37 25.91
N VAL A 464 -3.20 -5.17 26.04
CA VAL A 464 -2.63 -4.41 24.91
C VAL A 464 -1.48 -5.19 24.26
N LYS A 465 -0.56 -5.74 25.06
CA LYS A 465 0.56 -6.58 24.56
C LYS A 465 0.07 -7.80 23.79
N GLN A 466 -0.98 -8.48 24.28
CA GLN A 466 -1.55 -9.63 23.59
C GLN A 466 -2.33 -9.24 22.33
N LEU A 467 -3.05 -8.12 22.34
CA LEU A 467 -3.79 -7.61 21.17
C LEU A 467 -2.83 -7.27 20.03
N ILE A 468 -1.75 -6.53 20.31
CA ILE A 468 -0.66 -6.22 19.36
C ILE A 468 -0.10 -7.50 18.75
N LYS A 469 0.27 -8.46 19.60
CA LYS A 469 0.86 -9.74 19.17
C LYS A 469 -0.09 -10.52 18.27
N THR A 470 -1.38 -10.51 18.60
CA THR A 470 -2.41 -11.25 17.85
C THR A 470 -2.65 -10.65 16.47
N ARG A 471 -2.56 -9.32 16.31
CA ARG A 471 -2.86 -8.64 15.04
C ARG A 471 -1.67 -8.58 14.08
N ASN A 472 -0.47 -8.31 14.60
CA ASN A 472 0.71 -8.11 13.75
C ASN A 472 1.54 -9.38 13.55
N ASN A 473 1.17 -10.50 14.19
CA ASN A 473 1.99 -11.73 14.26
C ASN A 473 3.45 -11.45 14.67
N MET A 474 3.68 -10.32 15.34
CA MET A 474 4.96 -9.77 15.78
C MET A 474 4.68 -8.94 17.03
N HIS A 475 5.69 -8.80 17.90
CA HIS A 475 5.65 -7.77 18.95
C HIS A 475 5.65 -6.38 18.30
N ALA A 476 4.99 -5.38 18.90
CA ALA A 476 5.14 -4.00 18.42
C ALA A 476 6.63 -3.67 18.36
N PRO A 477 7.09 -2.98 17.30
CA PRO A 477 8.46 -2.51 17.26
C PRO A 477 8.75 -1.72 18.53
N ILE A 478 9.78 -2.11 19.28
CA ILE A 478 10.14 -1.45 20.55
C ILE A 478 10.31 0.06 20.37
N PHE A 479 10.70 0.48 19.16
CA PHE A 479 10.91 1.87 18.76
C PHE A 479 9.64 2.65 18.36
N SER A 480 8.46 2.01 18.30
CA SER A 480 7.20 2.74 18.07
C SER A 480 6.77 3.53 19.29
N ASP A 481 5.80 4.44 19.14
CA ASP A 481 5.41 5.30 20.27
C ASP A 481 4.70 4.49 21.35
N VAL A 482 3.76 3.65 20.93
CA VAL A 482 3.08 2.69 21.81
C VAL A 482 4.05 1.62 22.31
N GLY A 483 5.02 1.19 21.48
CA GLY A 483 6.06 0.25 21.88
C GLY A 483 6.88 0.77 23.06
N ASN A 484 7.34 2.02 22.99
CA ASN A 484 8.07 2.66 24.08
C ASN A 484 7.24 2.83 25.35
N ILE A 485 5.95 3.17 25.23
CA ILE A 485 5.07 3.33 26.39
C ILE A 485 4.82 1.97 27.07
N VAL A 486 4.51 0.94 26.28
CA VAL A 486 4.04 -0.37 26.76
C VAL A 486 5.20 -1.29 27.21
N PHE A 487 6.37 -1.19 26.58
CA PHE A 487 7.53 -2.04 26.87
C PHE A 487 8.66 -1.31 27.60
N ASN A 488 8.87 -0.02 27.33
CA ASN A 488 9.98 0.76 27.90
C ASN A 488 9.54 1.79 28.94
N ALA A 489 8.24 1.87 29.28
CA ALA A 489 7.72 2.81 30.27
C ALA A 489 8.08 4.28 29.96
N ARG A 490 8.20 4.64 28.68
CA ARG A 490 8.69 5.95 28.23
C ARG A 490 7.80 6.57 27.16
N LYS A 491 7.55 7.87 27.29
CA LYS A 491 6.95 8.79 26.31
C LYS A 491 8.04 9.20 25.30
N PRO A 492 7.86 8.88 24.01
CA PRO A 492 8.86 9.21 22.98
C PRO A 492 8.63 10.55 22.27
N LEU A 493 7.50 11.24 22.51
CA LEU A 493 7.19 12.54 21.90
C LEU A 493 7.46 13.68 22.88
#